data_AF-A0A932JGB7-F1
#
_entry.id   AF-A0A932JGB7-F1
#
_cell.length_a   1.000
_cell.length_b   1.000
_cell.length_c   1.000
_cell.angle_alpha   90.00
_cell.angle_beta   90.00
_cell.angle_gamma   90.00
#
_symmetry.space_group_name_H-M   'P 1'
#
loop_
_entity.id
_entity.type
_entity.pdbx_description
1 polymer ?
#
loop_
_entity_poly.entity_id
_entity_poly.type
_entity_poly.pdbx_seq_one_letter_code
_entity_poly.pdbx_strand_id
1 'polypeptide(L)'
;MNYSLPNLISFLRVLLAPLFFVLICSHDEGTVRIAVIVFILGSLTDYFDGWLARRRKEVSTFGAFFDPLADKVFTSTAFVALAVIGIFPFWMVLIVIARDIGTTLLRVYGDSLNRSIITSRNAKVKTFLQMAFIVYVLLLIWFKYLEGLPFVQETASWLLASSITYFMMLALTIHTVWTSIDYLLNNGYLVRYFWKNDAANFLRIAFVSILGVGFLPMMPGTFGSLAALLILLAPVNYFAILICAVVATIIGVLVIGNVEKRHGSDPHCVVIDEAIGMWLILALPTIPHTLFWISIGFVLFRLFDIWKPFPIGWLNNHSGALWVIADDVLAAFYSIIVMLLLQFAIMVSPIVIPYIQHLL
;
A
#
# COMPACT_ATOMS: atom_id res chain seq x y z
N MET A 1 1.98 12.23 -24.41
CA MET A 1 1.16 11.81 -23.24
C MET A 1 0.46 13.04 -22.70
N ASN A 2 -0.88 13.10 -22.74
CA ASN A 2 -1.60 14.18 -22.06
C ASN A 2 -1.78 13.78 -20.61
N TYR A 3 -0.99 14.35 -19.70
CA TYR A 3 -1.24 14.24 -18.27
C TYR A 3 -2.57 14.94 -17.98
N SER A 4 -3.65 14.16 -17.88
CA SER A 4 -4.93 14.71 -17.47
C SER A 4 -4.84 15.05 -15.98
N LEU A 5 -5.37 16.22 -15.60
CA LEU A 5 -5.39 16.67 -14.21
C LEU A 5 -5.96 15.62 -13.22
N PRO A 6 -6.99 14.80 -13.58
CA PRO A 6 -7.47 13.72 -12.73
C PRO A 6 -6.40 12.67 -12.37
N ASN A 7 -5.58 12.24 -13.34
CA ASN A 7 -4.56 11.22 -13.10
C ASN A 7 -3.49 11.70 -12.09
N LEU A 8 -3.14 12.99 -12.15
CA LEU A 8 -2.18 13.59 -11.21
C LEU A 8 -2.72 13.62 -9.79
N ILE A 9 -4.03 13.89 -9.62
CA ILE A 9 -4.69 13.91 -8.32
C ILE A 9 -4.70 12.51 -7.68
N SER A 10 -5.02 11.48 -8.47
CA SER A 10 -4.99 10.09 -7.98
C SER A 10 -3.57 9.65 -7.60
N PHE A 11 -2.56 10.03 -8.40
CA PHE A 11 -1.16 9.77 -8.06
C PHE A 11 -0.74 10.47 -6.76
N LEU A 12 -1.16 11.72 -6.59
CA LEU A 12 -0.93 12.48 -5.36
C LEU A 12 -1.56 11.78 -4.15
N ARG A 13 -2.76 11.19 -4.26
CA ARG A 13 -3.36 10.42 -3.15
C ARG A 13 -2.53 9.22 -2.73
N VAL A 14 -1.96 8.48 -3.68
CA VAL A 14 -1.05 7.37 -3.37
C VAL A 14 0.18 7.86 -2.61
N LEU A 15 0.71 9.04 -2.94
CA LEU A 15 1.81 9.67 -2.20
C LEU A 15 1.39 10.24 -0.84
N LEU A 16 0.17 10.76 -0.73
CA LEU A 16 -0.37 11.25 0.53
C LEU A 16 -0.63 10.12 1.54
N ALA A 17 -0.85 8.87 1.08
CA ALA A 17 -1.08 7.73 1.96
C ALA A 17 0.07 7.49 2.97
N PRO A 18 1.34 7.26 2.54
CA PRO A 18 2.45 7.09 3.47
C PRO A 18 2.74 8.36 4.26
N LEU A 19 2.59 9.55 3.65
CA LEU A 19 2.73 10.82 4.36
C LEU A 19 1.74 10.91 5.53
N PHE A 20 0.46 10.64 5.27
CA PHE A 20 -0.57 10.61 6.30
C PHE A 20 -0.24 9.62 7.41
N PHE A 21 0.21 8.40 7.07
CA PHE A 21 0.59 7.38 8.03
C PHE A 21 1.72 7.85 8.96
N VAL A 22 2.79 8.41 8.39
CA VAL A 22 3.92 8.93 9.18
C VAL A 22 3.47 10.08 10.08
N LEU A 23 2.68 11.01 9.55
CA LEU A 23 2.22 12.18 10.31
C LEU A 23 1.32 11.77 11.49
N ILE A 24 0.38 10.85 11.29
CA ILE A 24 -0.55 10.43 12.36
C ILE A 24 0.15 9.58 13.43
N CYS A 25 1.21 8.86 13.08
CA CYS A 25 2.00 8.05 14.02
C CYS A 25 3.10 8.84 14.75
N SER A 26 3.36 10.10 14.39
CA SER A 26 4.47 10.92 14.90
C SER A 26 4.41 11.28 16.39
N HIS A 27 3.32 10.96 17.10
CA HIS A 27 3.03 11.31 18.50
C HIS A 27 3.01 12.82 18.85
N ASP A 28 3.49 13.69 17.97
CA ASP A 28 3.49 15.15 18.11
C ASP A 28 2.11 15.77 17.77
N GLU A 29 1.62 16.66 18.62
CA GLU A 29 0.27 17.24 18.50
C GLU A 29 0.10 18.04 17.21
N GLY A 30 1.08 18.87 16.87
CA GLY A 30 1.05 19.71 15.67
C GLY A 30 1.05 18.86 14.39
N THR A 31 1.91 17.86 14.36
CA THR A 31 2.07 16.92 13.24
C THR A 31 0.82 16.06 13.04
N VAL A 32 0.19 15.60 14.12
CA VAL A 32 -1.09 14.87 14.08
C VAL A 32 -2.23 15.74 13.53
N ARG A 33 -2.31 17.03 13.89
CA ARG A 33 -3.30 17.96 13.31
C ARG A 33 -3.07 18.13 11.80
N ILE A 34 -1.82 18.22 11.35
CA ILE A 34 -1.48 18.26 9.92
C ILE A 34 -1.93 16.97 9.22
N ALA A 35 -1.78 15.80 9.85
CA ALA A 35 -2.27 14.53 9.30
C ALA A 35 -3.78 14.56 9.01
N VAL A 36 -4.58 15.10 9.94
CA VAL A 36 -6.03 15.25 9.77
C VAL A 36 -6.35 16.14 8.56
N ILE A 37 -5.65 17.27 8.41
CA ILE A 37 -5.82 18.17 7.26
C ILE A 37 -5.46 17.46 5.96
N VAL A 38 -4.32 16.77 5.91
CA VAL A 38 -3.86 16.01 4.74
C VAL A 38 -4.91 14.99 4.31
N PHE A 39 -5.51 14.25 5.26
CA PHE A 39 -6.54 13.27 4.94
C PHE A 39 -7.84 13.89 4.44
N ILE A 40 -8.31 14.96 5.08
CA ILE A 40 -9.53 15.67 4.67
C ILE A 40 -9.34 16.25 3.27
N LEU A 41 -8.21 16.89 3.00
CA LEU A 41 -7.92 17.42 1.65
C LEU A 41 -7.83 16.29 0.63
N GLY A 42 -7.10 15.22 0.92
CA GLY A 42 -6.98 14.06 0.03
C GLY A 42 -8.33 13.41 -0.29
N SER A 43 -9.19 13.22 0.72
CA SER A 43 -10.53 12.65 0.52
C SER A 43 -11.47 13.59 -0.26
N LEU A 44 -11.38 14.90 -0.05
CA LEU A 44 -12.14 15.87 -0.85
C LEU A 44 -11.69 15.90 -2.32
N THR A 45 -10.39 15.73 -2.59
CA THR A 45 -9.90 15.71 -3.98
C THR A 45 -10.46 14.57 -4.84
N ASP A 46 -10.80 13.43 -4.25
CA ASP A 46 -11.50 12.31 -4.93
C ASP A 46 -12.91 12.71 -5.38
N TYR A 47 -13.64 13.47 -4.56
CA TYR A 47 -14.94 13.96 -4.98
C TYR A 47 -14.82 14.93 -6.18
N PHE A 48 -13.80 15.78 -6.17
CA PHE A 48 -13.55 16.76 -7.21
C PHE A 48 -13.01 16.14 -8.50
N ASP A 49 -12.15 15.11 -8.45
CA ASP A 49 -11.63 14.45 -9.65
C ASP A 49 -12.74 13.76 -10.45
N GLY A 50 -13.66 13.07 -9.77
CA GLY A 50 -14.79 12.40 -10.40
C GLY A 50 -15.77 13.42 -11.00
N TRP A 51 -15.93 14.58 -10.38
CA TRP A 51 -16.71 15.68 -10.95
C TRP A 51 -16.03 16.29 -12.17
N LEU A 52 -14.71 16.52 -12.12
CA LEU A 52 -13.95 17.14 -13.20
C LEU A 52 -13.84 16.22 -14.42
N ALA A 53 -13.58 14.93 -14.22
CA ALA A 53 -13.51 13.92 -15.28
C ALA A 53 -14.85 13.82 -16.04
N ARG A 54 -15.98 13.83 -15.31
CA ARG A 54 -17.33 13.84 -15.90
C ARG A 54 -17.60 15.10 -16.72
N ARG A 55 -17.08 16.26 -16.30
CA ARG A 55 -17.24 17.53 -17.03
C ARG A 55 -16.34 17.64 -18.26
N ARG A 56 -15.11 17.09 -18.20
CA ARG A 56 -14.12 17.24 -19.29
C ARG A 56 -14.17 16.15 -20.35
N LYS A 57 -14.90 15.04 -20.13
CA LYS A 57 -14.94 13.86 -21.03
C LYS A 57 -13.55 13.25 -21.33
N GLU A 58 -12.53 13.62 -20.58
CA GLU A 58 -11.16 13.11 -20.68
C GLU A 58 -11.02 11.87 -19.79
N VAL A 59 -11.55 10.75 -20.25
CA VAL A 59 -11.38 9.46 -19.56
C VAL A 59 -10.17 8.77 -20.15
N SER A 60 -9.06 8.74 -19.40
CA SER A 60 -7.90 7.93 -19.77
C SER A 60 -8.08 6.50 -19.26
N THR A 61 -7.68 5.50 -20.07
CA THR A 61 -7.72 4.08 -19.67
C THR A 61 -6.86 3.82 -18.43
N PHE A 62 -5.74 4.53 -18.30
CA PHE A 62 -4.88 4.47 -17.12
C PHE A 62 -5.56 4.99 -15.86
N GLY A 63 -6.15 6.19 -15.91
CA GLY A 63 -6.87 6.78 -14.78
C GLY A 63 -8.03 5.90 -14.32
N ALA A 64 -8.80 5.35 -15.27
CA ALA A 64 -9.92 4.46 -14.94
C ALA A 64 -9.51 3.20 -14.14
N PHE A 65 -8.28 2.69 -14.34
CA PHE A 65 -7.73 1.58 -13.56
C PHE A 65 -7.04 2.06 -12.27
N PHE A 66 -6.33 3.18 -12.32
CA PHE A 66 -5.52 3.70 -11.22
C PHE A 66 -6.37 4.35 -10.11
N ASP A 67 -7.48 4.99 -10.45
CA ASP A 67 -8.33 5.70 -9.47
C ASP A 67 -8.91 4.73 -8.40
N PRO A 68 -9.50 3.57 -8.76
CA PRO A 68 -9.96 2.61 -7.76
C PRO A 68 -8.82 2.06 -6.88
N LEU A 69 -7.62 1.89 -7.45
CA LEU A 69 -6.45 1.42 -6.69
C LEU A 69 -6.01 2.49 -5.69
N ALA A 70 -5.86 3.74 -6.13
CA ALA A 70 -5.45 4.87 -5.31
C ALA A 70 -6.42 5.11 -4.14
N ASP A 71 -7.73 5.06 -4.40
CA ASP A 71 -8.77 5.16 -3.37
C ASP A 71 -8.62 4.06 -2.31
N LYS A 72 -8.42 2.81 -2.74
CA LYS A 72 -8.24 1.68 -1.82
C LYS A 72 -6.95 1.75 -1.03
N VAL A 73 -5.84 2.20 -1.62
CA VAL A 73 -4.58 2.40 -0.92
C VAL A 73 -4.73 3.48 0.15
N PHE A 74 -5.30 4.64 -0.20
CA PHE A 74 -5.44 5.77 0.72
C PHE A 74 -6.36 5.44 1.91
N THR A 75 -7.52 4.86 1.65
CA THR A 75 -8.49 4.48 2.68
C THR A 75 -8.01 3.34 3.57
N SER A 76 -7.36 2.32 2.99
CA SER A 76 -6.77 1.22 3.76
C SER A 76 -5.64 1.71 4.65
N THR A 77 -4.79 2.61 4.15
CA THR A 77 -3.71 3.22 4.93
C THR A 77 -4.26 3.96 6.15
N ALA A 78 -5.39 4.67 6.00
CA ALA A 78 -6.02 5.35 7.12
C ALA A 78 -6.53 4.39 8.20
N PHE A 79 -7.22 3.32 7.82
CA PHE A 79 -7.65 2.30 8.79
C PHE A 79 -6.48 1.65 9.51
N VAL A 80 -5.42 1.33 8.77
CA VAL A 80 -4.21 0.73 9.33
C VAL A 80 -3.54 1.68 10.33
N ALA A 81 -3.34 2.94 9.96
CA ALA A 81 -2.74 3.93 10.85
C ALA A 81 -3.54 4.11 12.15
N LEU A 82 -4.87 4.20 12.04
CA LEU A 82 -5.77 4.33 13.20
C LEU A 82 -5.75 3.09 14.11
N ALA A 83 -5.57 1.89 13.55
CA ALA A 83 -5.38 0.68 14.35
C ALA A 83 -4.00 0.63 15.01
N VAL A 84 -2.94 1.09 14.32
CA VAL A 84 -1.56 1.14 14.85
C VAL A 84 -1.48 2.08 16.06
N ILE A 85 -2.12 3.25 16.00
CA ILE A 85 -2.18 4.17 17.15
C ILE A 85 -3.17 3.72 18.25
N GLY A 86 -3.82 2.56 18.07
CA GLY A 86 -4.64 1.91 19.10
C GLY A 86 -6.09 2.36 19.21
N ILE A 87 -6.68 3.01 18.19
CA ILE A 87 -8.10 3.42 18.25
C ILE A 87 -9.05 2.21 18.23
N PHE A 88 -8.72 1.18 17.45
CA PHE A 88 -9.49 -0.06 17.38
C PHE A 88 -8.58 -1.25 17.01
N PRO A 89 -9.00 -2.50 17.28
CA PRO A 89 -8.15 -3.66 17.03
C PRO A 89 -7.84 -3.90 15.55
N PHE A 90 -6.61 -4.33 15.28
CA PHE A 90 -6.10 -4.59 13.94
C PHE A 90 -6.87 -5.67 13.17
N TRP A 91 -7.47 -6.65 13.86
CA TRP A 91 -8.22 -7.73 13.20
C TRP A 91 -9.43 -7.22 12.41
N MET A 92 -10.08 -6.14 12.85
CA MET A 92 -11.21 -5.53 12.13
C MET A 92 -10.74 -4.91 10.81
N VAL A 93 -9.57 -4.25 10.84
CA VAL A 93 -8.94 -3.64 9.67
C VAL A 93 -8.55 -4.70 8.64
N LEU A 94 -7.96 -5.81 9.10
CA LEU A 94 -7.59 -6.93 8.23
C LEU A 94 -8.79 -7.46 7.44
N ILE A 95 -9.95 -7.62 8.10
CA ILE A 95 -11.19 -8.05 7.44
C ILE A 95 -11.63 -7.02 6.40
N VAL A 96 -11.60 -5.73 6.74
CA VAL A 96 -11.99 -4.65 5.82
C VAL A 96 -11.11 -4.64 4.56
N ILE A 97 -9.79 -4.72 4.73
CA ILE A 97 -8.82 -4.67 3.62
C ILE A 97 -8.92 -5.93 2.76
N ALA A 98 -8.91 -7.12 3.39
CA ALA A 98 -9.01 -8.39 2.67
C ALA A 98 -10.26 -8.44 1.78
N ARG A 99 -11.36 -7.89 2.30
CA ARG A 99 -12.63 -7.78 1.59
C ARG A 99 -12.57 -6.81 0.42
N ASP A 100 -12.03 -5.62 0.63
CA ASP A 100 -11.93 -4.60 -0.41
C ASP A 100 -11.05 -5.07 -1.57
N ILE A 101 -9.90 -5.69 -1.27
CA ILE A 101 -9.04 -6.32 -2.26
C ILE A 101 -9.77 -7.46 -2.98
N GLY A 102 -10.34 -8.42 -2.24
CA GLY A 102 -10.99 -9.59 -2.84
C GLY A 102 -12.17 -9.25 -3.75
N THR A 103 -13.02 -8.30 -3.36
CA THR A 103 -14.15 -7.86 -4.20
C THR A 103 -13.69 -7.08 -5.43
N THR A 104 -12.59 -6.34 -5.34
CA THR A 104 -12.01 -5.60 -6.47
C THR A 104 -11.38 -6.57 -7.48
N LEU A 105 -10.62 -7.55 -7.00
CA LEU A 105 -10.02 -8.59 -7.83
C LEU A 105 -11.07 -9.43 -8.58
N LEU A 106 -12.13 -9.84 -7.88
CA LEU A 106 -13.23 -10.57 -8.51
C LEU A 106 -13.95 -9.74 -9.58
N ARG A 107 -14.05 -8.41 -9.38
CA ARG A 107 -14.60 -7.50 -10.37
C ARG A 107 -13.74 -7.40 -11.62
N VAL A 108 -12.44 -7.16 -11.46
CA VAL A 108 -11.49 -7.11 -12.57
C VAL A 108 -11.51 -8.42 -13.36
N TYR A 109 -11.60 -9.55 -12.66
CA TYR A 109 -11.74 -10.86 -13.30
C TYR A 109 -13.04 -10.99 -14.10
N GLY A 110 -14.19 -10.59 -13.54
CA GLY A 110 -15.48 -10.60 -14.26
C GLY A 110 -15.49 -9.74 -15.52
N ASP A 111 -14.90 -8.54 -15.42
CA ASP A 111 -14.78 -7.61 -16.54
C ASP A 111 -13.88 -8.18 -17.65
N SER A 112 -12.80 -8.89 -17.30
CA SER A 112 -11.93 -9.56 -18.27
C SER A 112 -12.64 -10.66 -19.09
N LEU A 113 -13.72 -11.24 -18.54
CA LEU A 113 -14.54 -12.25 -19.21
C LEU A 113 -15.71 -11.65 -19.99
N ASN A 114 -15.81 -10.32 -20.11
CA ASN A 114 -16.97 -9.60 -20.65
C ASN A 114 -18.30 -10.00 -19.97
N ARG A 115 -18.24 -10.45 -18.72
CA ARG A 115 -19.40 -10.81 -17.89
C ARG A 115 -19.48 -9.81 -16.75
N SER A 116 -19.80 -8.57 -17.11
CA SER A 116 -19.77 -7.45 -16.18
C SER A 116 -20.72 -7.71 -15.00
N ILE A 117 -20.19 -7.42 -13.82
CA ILE A 117 -20.85 -7.75 -12.56
C ILE A 117 -21.92 -6.70 -12.25
N ILE A 118 -23.09 -7.18 -11.81
CA ILE A 118 -24.18 -6.32 -11.37
C ILE A 118 -23.73 -5.56 -10.12
N THR A 119 -23.57 -4.23 -10.23
CA THR A 119 -23.22 -3.38 -9.09
C THR A 119 -24.42 -3.19 -8.17
N SER A 120 -24.35 -3.72 -6.94
CA SER A 120 -25.41 -3.54 -5.95
C SER A 120 -25.37 -2.16 -5.27
N ARG A 121 -26.54 -1.63 -4.87
CA ARG A 121 -26.66 -0.36 -4.12
C ARG A 121 -25.88 -0.39 -2.79
N ASN A 122 -25.75 -1.57 -2.20
CA ASN A 122 -24.98 -1.83 -0.98
C ASN A 122 -23.49 -1.48 -1.14
N ALA A 123 -22.95 -1.58 -2.36
CA ALA A 123 -21.56 -1.24 -2.63
C ALA A 123 -21.24 0.25 -2.49
N LYS A 124 -22.21 1.15 -2.66
CA LYS A 124 -22.04 2.60 -2.47
C LYS A 124 -22.21 3.03 -1.02
N VAL A 125 -23.15 2.38 -0.30
CA VAL A 125 -23.38 2.65 1.12
C VAL A 125 -22.16 2.27 1.95
N LYS A 126 -21.53 1.13 1.67
CA LYS A 126 -20.34 0.68 2.43
C LYS A 126 -19.16 1.66 2.36
N THR A 127 -18.87 2.21 1.17
CA THR A 127 -17.73 3.11 0.96
C THR A 127 -17.98 4.45 1.64
N PHE A 128 -19.22 4.93 1.56
CA PHE A 128 -19.64 6.10 2.32
C PHE A 128 -19.48 5.89 3.84
N LEU A 129 -19.90 4.74 4.37
CA LEU A 129 -19.75 4.42 5.80
C LEU A 129 -18.28 4.35 6.23
N GLN A 130 -17.40 3.76 5.42
CA GLN A 130 -15.95 3.73 5.65
C GLN A 130 -15.35 5.13 5.71
N MET A 131 -15.63 5.96 4.71
CA MET A 131 -15.12 7.33 4.66
C MET A 131 -15.67 8.18 5.82
N ALA A 132 -16.96 8.09 6.09
CA ALA A 132 -17.60 8.82 7.18
C ALA A 132 -17.02 8.42 8.54
N PHE A 133 -16.75 7.13 8.75
CA PHE A 133 -16.15 6.64 9.99
C PHE A 133 -14.71 7.14 10.17
N ILE A 134 -13.88 7.10 9.12
CA ILE A 134 -12.51 7.62 9.19
C ILE A 134 -12.55 9.13 9.51
N VAL A 135 -13.37 9.91 8.80
CA VAL A 135 -13.50 11.36 9.04
C VAL A 135 -13.99 11.63 10.47
N TYR A 136 -14.96 10.87 10.96
CA TYR A 136 -15.43 10.96 12.35
C TYR A 136 -14.28 10.78 13.35
N VAL A 137 -13.49 9.71 13.23
CA VAL A 137 -12.36 9.45 14.14
C VAL A 137 -11.32 10.56 14.04
N LEU A 138 -10.99 11.01 12.83
CA LEU A 138 -10.00 12.08 12.62
C LEU A 138 -10.47 13.43 13.19
N LEU A 139 -11.76 13.75 13.12
CA LEU A 139 -12.32 14.93 13.75
C LEU A 139 -12.24 14.85 15.28
N LEU A 140 -12.48 13.67 15.87
CA LEU A 140 -12.27 13.50 17.31
C LEU A 140 -10.79 13.69 17.68
N ILE A 141 -9.85 13.19 16.88
CA ILE A 141 -8.42 13.42 17.10
C ILE A 141 -8.09 14.92 17.01
N TRP A 142 -8.66 15.63 16.04
CA TRP A 142 -8.53 17.09 15.92
C TRP A 142 -9.03 17.80 17.18
N PHE A 143 -10.25 17.48 17.63
CA PHE A 143 -10.87 18.11 18.80
C PHE A 143 -10.17 17.76 20.11
N LYS A 144 -9.62 16.56 20.24
CA LYS A 144 -8.79 16.16 21.38
C LYS A 144 -7.62 17.11 21.59
N TYR A 145 -7.00 17.59 20.51
CA TYR A 145 -5.87 18.51 20.57
C TYR A 145 -6.28 19.97 20.44
N LEU A 146 -7.56 20.35 20.35
CA LEU A 146 -7.95 21.74 20.11
C LEU A 146 -7.78 22.61 21.36
N GLU A 147 -6.82 23.54 21.34
CA GLU A 147 -6.54 24.46 22.46
C GLU A 147 -7.72 25.38 22.80
N GLY A 148 -7.84 25.73 24.09
CA GLY A 148 -8.81 26.72 24.58
C GLY A 148 -10.21 26.19 24.90
N LEU A 149 -10.51 24.91 24.66
CA LEU A 149 -11.83 24.31 24.94
C LEU A 149 -11.73 22.97 25.70
N PRO A 150 -11.48 22.97 27.03
CA PRO A 150 -11.24 21.75 27.81
C PRO A 150 -12.40 20.72 27.73
N PHE A 151 -13.65 21.20 27.78
CA PHE A 151 -14.82 20.33 27.64
C PHE A 151 -14.86 19.57 26.31
N VAL A 152 -14.43 20.21 25.21
CA VAL A 152 -14.37 19.59 23.88
C VAL A 152 -13.26 18.55 23.82
N GLN A 153 -12.08 18.86 24.38
CA GLN A 153 -10.95 17.93 24.44
C GLN A 153 -11.28 16.67 25.23
N GLU A 154 -11.92 16.83 26.39
CA GLU A 154 -12.31 15.73 27.27
C GLU A 154 -13.38 14.85 26.61
N THR A 155 -14.41 15.46 26.03
CA THR A 155 -15.47 14.75 25.29
C THR A 155 -14.90 13.96 24.11
N ALA A 156 -13.99 14.55 23.34
CA ALA A 156 -13.35 13.89 22.20
C ALA A 156 -12.46 12.73 22.64
N SER A 157 -11.67 12.92 23.69
CA SER A 157 -10.82 11.87 24.27
C SER A 157 -11.66 10.71 24.82
N TRP A 158 -12.75 11.02 25.52
CA TRP A 158 -13.69 10.03 26.02
C TRP A 158 -14.34 9.25 24.88
N LEU A 159 -14.82 9.92 23.82
CA LEU A 159 -15.41 9.25 22.66
C LEU A 159 -14.40 8.32 21.97
N LEU A 160 -13.17 8.76 21.76
CA LEU A 160 -12.10 7.93 21.17
C LEU A 160 -11.81 6.68 22.00
N ALA A 161 -11.78 6.80 23.33
CA ALA A 161 -11.54 5.67 24.24
C ALA A 161 -12.81 4.85 24.57
N SER A 162 -13.99 5.35 24.22
CA SER A 162 -15.25 4.72 24.58
C SER A 162 -15.53 3.46 23.77
N SER A 163 -16.37 2.58 24.35
CA SER A 163 -16.92 1.43 23.64
C SER A 163 -17.75 1.84 22.41
N ILE A 164 -18.20 3.10 22.30
CA ILE A 164 -19.00 3.58 21.17
C ILE A 164 -18.19 3.51 19.88
N THR A 165 -16.97 4.07 19.88
CA THR A 165 -16.07 4.04 18.70
C THR A 165 -15.76 2.61 18.30
N TYR A 166 -15.51 1.74 19.29
CA TYR A 166 -15.32 0.31 19.06
C TYR A 166 -16.56 -0.36 18.41
N PHE A 167 -17.76 -0.14 18.95
CA PHE A 167 -18.98 -0.72 18.41
C PHE A 167 -19.34 -0.18 17.03
N MET A 168 -19.03 1.09 16.74
CA MET A 168 -19.16 1.66 15.39
C MET A 168 -18.24 0.95 14.40
N MET A 169 -16.96 0.74 14.74
CA MET A 169 -16.03 -0.02 13.91
C MET A 169 -16.47 -1.47 13.74
N LEU A 170 -16.97 -2.11 14.81
CA LEU A 170 -17.50 -3.46 14.75
C LEU A 170 -18.72 -3.55 13.82
N ALA A 171 -19.67 -2.63 13.93
CA ALA A 171 -20.84 -2.58 13.05
C ALA A 171 -20.44 -2.40 11.57
N LEU A 172 -19.46 -1.54 11.30
CA LEU A 172 -18.88 -1.34 9.98
C LEU A 172 -18.21 -2.61 9.45
N THR A 173 -17.51 -3.33 10.31
CA THR A 173 -16.86 -4.61 9.99
C THR A 173 -17.89 -5.70 9.70
N ILE A 174 -18.95 -5.80 10.50
CA ILE A 174 -20.07 -6.73 10.26
C ILE A 174 -20.77 -6.41 8.94
N HIS A 175 -21.07 -5.14 8.68
CA HIS A 175 -21.64 -4.71 7.40
C HIS A 175 -20.72 -5.06 6.22
N THR A 176 -19.41 -4.88 6.39
CA THR A 176 -18.39 -5.27 5.42
C THR A 176 -18.43 -6.77 5.15
N VAL A 177 -18.51 -7.62 6.17
CA VAL A 177 -18.61 -9.08 6.00
C VAL A 177 -19.91 -9.45 5.30
N TRP A 178 -21.05 -8.90 5.75
CA TRP A 178 -22.34 -9.13 5.10
C TRP A 178 -22.28 -8.80 3.61
N THR A 179 -21.84 -7.61 3.25
CA THR A 179 -21.75 -7.18 1.84
C THR A 179 -20.82 -8.07 1.02
N SER A 180 -19.83 -8.70 1.64
CA SER A 180 -18.97 -9.70 0.98
C SER A 180 -19.73 -10.96 0.64
N ILE A 181 -20.46 -11.49 1.62
CA ILE A 181 -21.23 -12.72 1.47
C ILE A 181 -22.30 -12.50 0.39
N ASP A 182 -23.05 -11.39 0.48
CA ASP A 182 -24.03 -10.98 -0.53
C ASP A 182 -23.40 -10.90 -1.93
N TYR A 183 -22.23 -10.25 -2.05
CA TYR A 183 -21.53 -10.13 -3.32
C TYR A 183 -21.07 -11.48 -3.90
N LEU A 184 -20.52 -12.36 -3.06
CA LEU A 184 -20.05 -13.68 -3.48
C LEU A 184 -21.21 -14.61 -3.87
N LEU A 185 -22.34 -14.55 -3.15
CA LEU A 185 -23.52 -15.35 -3.45
C LEU A 185 -24.20 -14.90 -4.75
N ASN A 186 -24.41 -13.58 -4.92
CA ASN A 186 -25.02 -13.03 -6.13
C ASN A 186 -24.16 -13.29 -7.39
N ASN A 187 -22.84 -13.43 -7.23
CA ASN A 187 -21.90 -13.73 -8.31
C ASN A 187 -21.38 -15.17 -8.24
N GLY A 188 -22.14 -16.09 -7.63
CA GLY A 188 -21.68 -17.46 -7.39
C GLY A 188 -21.26 -18.22 -8.64
N TYR A 189 -21.86 -17.93 -9.80
CA TYR A 189 -21.44 -18.52 -11.07
C TYR A 189 -20.00 -18.12 -11.45
N LEU A 190 -19.66 -16.84 -11.27
CA LEU A 190 -18.34 -16.29 -11.59
C LEU A 190 -17.30 -16.82 -10.60
N VAL A 191 -17.64 -16.86 -9.30
CA VAL A 191 -16.77 -17.43 -8.26
C VAL A 191 -16.46 -18.90 -8.53
N ARG A 192 -17.47 -19.70 -8.88
CA ARG A 192 -17.27 -21.12 -9.23
C ARG A 192 -16.45 -21.28 -10.50
N TYR A 193 -16.67 -20.43 -11.50
CA TYR A 193 -15.91 -20.45 -12.74
C TYR A 193 -14.44 -20.10 -12.49
N PHE A 194 -14.18 -19.04 -11.72
CA PHE A 194 -12.85 -18.63 -11.27
C PHE A 194 -12.13 -19.78 -10.57
N TRP A 195 -12.76 -20.39 -9.56
CA TRP A 195 -12.11 -21.45 -8.78
C TRP A 195 -11.76 -22.70 -9.60
N LYS A 196 -12.60 -23.04 -10.58
CA LYS A 196 -12.39 -24.23 -11.41
C LYS A 196 -11.32 -24.03 -12.49
N ASN A 197 -11.25 -22.86 -13.11
CA ASN A 197 -10.47 -22.67 -14.34
C ASN A 197 -9.21 -21.84 -14.13
N ASP A 198 -9.28 -20.79 -13.30
CA ASP A 198 -8.30 -19.71 -13.35
C ASP A 198 -7.67 -19.37 -12.00
N ALA A 199 -8.22 -19.80 -10.87
CA ALA A 199 -7.78 -19.40 -9.53
C ALA A 199 -6.29 -19.63 -9.27
N ALA A 200 -5.75 -20.79 -9.64
CA ALA A 200 -4.33 -21.06 -9.46
C ALA A 200 -3.45 -20.10 -10.27
N ASN A 201 -3.83 -19.80 -11.51
CA ASN A 201 -3.06 -18.89 -12.37
C ASN A 201 -3.23 -17.44 -11.93
N PHE A 202 -4.44 -17.05 -11.57
CA PHE A 202 -4.74 -15.74 -11.04
C PHE A 202 -3.98 -15.45 -9.76
N LEU A 203 -3.95 -16.39 -8.80
CA LEU A 203 -3.20 -16.23 -7.55
C LEU A 203 -1.70 -16.12 -7.81
N ARG A 204 -1.17 -16.87 -8.78
CA ARG A 204 0.24 -16.76 -9.19
C ARG A 204 0.55 -15.39 -9.77
N ILE A 205 -0.28 -14.91 -10.71
CA ILE A 205 -0.13 -13.60 -11.33
C ILE A 205 -0.30 -12.49 -10.29
N ALA A 206 -1.31 -12.58 -9.42
CA ALA A 206 -1.54 -11.62 -8.35
C ALA A 206 -0.38 -11.59 -7.35
N PHE A 207 0.24 -12.73 -7.04
CA PHE A 207 1.43 -12.74 -6.19
C PHE A 207 2.62 -12.08 -6.87
N VAL A 208 2.95 -12.51 -8.08
CA VAL A 208 4.11 -12.05 -8.86
C VAL A 208 4.01 -10.57 -9.24
N SER A 209 2.80 -10.08 -9.48
CA SER A 209 2.55 -8.68 -9.85
C SER A 209 2.19 -7.77 -8.67
N ILE A 210 2.29 -8.24 -7.41
CA ILE A 210 1.84 -7.53 -6.20
C ILE A 210 0.40 -6.99 -6.39
N LEU A 211 -0.56 -7.91 -6.42
CA LEU A 211 -1.99 -7.65 -6.59
C LEU A 211 -2.34 -6.79 -7.83
N GLY A 212 -1.52 -6.87 -8.88
CA GLY A 212 -1.75 -6.18 -10.16
C GLY A 212 -0.92 -4.91 -10.38
N VAL A 213 -0.08 -4.51 -9.42
CA VAL A 213 0.87 -3.39 -9.56
C VAL A 213 1.80 -3.56 -10.76
N GLY A 214 2.25 -4.79 -11.04
CA GLY A 214 3.10 -5.09 -12.19
C GLY A 214 2.43 -4.86 -13.56
N PHE A 215 1.10 -4.71 -13.62
CA PHE A 215 0.41 -4.35 -14.86
C PHE A 215 0.27 -2.84 -15.06
N LEU A 216 0.82 -2.02 -14.16
CA LEU A 216 0.82 -0.58 -14.34
C LEU A 216 1.65 -0.22 -15.59
N PRO A 217 1.09 0.53 -16.55
CA PRO A 217 1.76 0.84 -17.81
C PRO A 217 2.95 1.79 -17.66
N MET A 218 3.12 2.45 -16.50
CA MET A 218 4.23 3.35 -16.21
C MET A 218 5.11 2.75 -15.11
N MET A 219 6.38 2.48 -15.44
CA MET A 219 7.44 2.09 -14.49
C MET A 219 7.00 1.03 -13.45
N PRO A 220 6.54 -0.16 -13.88
CA PRO A 220 5.96 -1.17 -12.99
C PRO A 220 6.89 -1.50 -11.82
N GLY A 221 8.19 -1.65 -12.04
CA GLY A 221 9.14 -1.94 -10.97
C GLY A 221 9.29 -0.84 -9.91
N THR A 222 9.13 0.43 -10.28
CA THR A 222 9.13 1.54 -9.28
C THR A 222 7.88 1.49 -8.41
N PHE A 223 6.72 1.22 -9.01
CA PHE A 223 5.49 1.03 -8.23
C PHE A 223 5.52 -0.28 -7.43
N GLY A 224 6.20 -1.32 -7.92
CA GLY A 224 6.47 -2.56 -7.17
C GLY A 224 7.28 -2.29 -5.91
N SER A 225 8.42 -1.59 -6.05
CA SER A 225 9.25 -1.15 -4.91
C SER A 225 8.47 -0.23 -3.94
N LEU A 226 7.59 0.64 -4.42
CA LEU A 226 6.74 1.48 -3.57
C LEU A 226 5.66 0.66 -2.85
N ALA A 227 5.01 -0.27 -3.55
CA ALA A 227 4.01 -1.17 -2.97
C ALA A 227 4.63 -2.06 -1.87
N ALA A 228 5.91 -2.41 -1.98
CA ALA A 228 6.65 -3.11 -0.95
C ALA A 228 6.67 -2.35 0.39
N LEU A 229 6.68 -1.01 0.37
CA LEU A 229 6.66 -0.19 1.58
C LEU A 229 5.35 -0.33 2.38
N LEU A 230 4.27 -0.83 1.77
CA LEU A 230 3.00 -1.07 2.46
C LEU A 230 3.15 -2.07 3.63
N ILE A 231 4.21 -2.89 3.63
CA ILE A 231 4.51 -3.79 4.75
C ILE A 231 4.75 -3.02 6.06
N LEU A 232 5.28 -1.80 5.98
CA LEU A 232 5.55 -0.93 7.13
C LEU A 232 4.27 -0.37 7.76
N LEU A 233 3.14 -0.45 7.05
CA LEU A 233 1.85 -0.10 7.62
C LEU A 233 1.40 -1.16 8.64
N ALA A 234 1.81 -2.43 8.45
CA ALA A 234 1.52 -3.48 9.42
C ALA A 234 2.44 -3.36 10.65
N PRO A 235 1.97 -3.74 11.86
CA PRO A 235 2.79 -3.77 13.07
C PRO A 235 3.75 -4.97 13.04
N VAL A 236 4.66 -5.01 12.05
CA VAL A 236 5.65 -6.07 11.86
C VAL A 236 7.01 -5.60 12.37
N ASN A 237 7.71 -6.49 13.08
CA ASN A 237 9.09 -6.22 13.47
C ASN A 237 10.07 -6.59 12.33
N TYR A 238 11.31 -6.13 12.43
CA TYR A 238 12.38 -6.42 11.46
C TYR A 238 12.50 -7.91 11.11
N PHE A 239 12.37 -8.79 12.10
CA PHE A 239 12.45 -10.24 11.91
C PHE A 239 11.27 -10.81 11.10
N ALA A 240 10.05 -10.30 11.33
CA ALA A 240 8.88 -10.67 10.55
C ALA A 240 9.00 -10.22 9.09
N ILE A 241 9.54 -9.02 8.84
CA ILE A 241 9.83 -8.54 7.48
C ILE A 241 10.84 -9.47 6.79
N LEU A 242 11.90 -9.89 7.50
CA LEU A 242 12.87 -10.84 6.98
C LEU A 242 12.23 -12.19 6.61
N ILE A 243 11.37 -12.73 7.49
CA ILE A 243 10.63 -13.97 7.21
C ILE A 243 9.76 -13.78 5.96
N CYS A 244 9.04 -12.67 5.85
CA CYS A 244 8.23 -12.35 4.67
C CYS A 244 9.08 -12.33 3.38
N ALA A 245 10.26 -11.71 3.40
CA ALA A 245 11.18 -11.68 2.26
C ALA A 245 11.68 -13.09 1.88
N VAL A 246 12.07 -13.90 2.85
CA VAL A 246 12.54 -15.28 2.63
C VAL A 246 11.42 -16.16 2.07
N VAL A 247 10.23 -16.11 2.68
CA VAL A 247 9.06 -16.87 2.22
C VAL A 247 8.65 -16.43 0.81
N ALA A 248 8.64 -15.12 0.54
CA ALA A 248 8.32 -14.59 -0.78
C ALA A 248 9.35 -15.00 -1.83
N THR A 249 10.63 -15.08 -1.47
CA THR A 249 11.68 -15.61 -2.36
C THR A 249 11.42 -17.07 -2.71
N ILE A 250 11.15 -17.93 -1.71
CA ILE A 250 10.88 -19.36 -1.93
C ILE A 250 9.66 -19.55 -2.83
N ILE A 251 8.56 -18.85 -2.53
CA ILE A 251 7.34 -18.92 -3.34
C ILE A 251 7.58 -18.33 -4.73
N GLY A 252 8.29 -17.20 -4.83
CA GLY A 252 8.62 -16.51 -6.07
C GLY A 252 9.36 -17.42 -7.06
N VAL A 253 10.41 -18.11 -6.61
CA VAL A 253 11.16 -19.06 -7.45
C VAL A 253 10.25 -20.16 -8.02
N LEU A 254 9.31 -20.68 -7.22
CA LEU A 254 8.37 -21.73 -7.66
C LEU A 254 7.29 -21.20 -8.61
N VAL A 255 6.89 -19.94 -8.45
CA VAL A 255 5.76 -19.34 -9.17
C VAL A 255 6.19 -18.69 -10.48
N ILE A 256 7.28 -17.91 -10.49
CA ILE A 256 7.76 -17.15 -11.66
C ILE A 256 8.02 -18.11 -12.83
N GLY A 257 8.67 -19.25 -12.59
CA GLY A 257 8.93 -20.23 -13.66
C GLY A 257 7.66 -20.81 -14.32
N ASN A 258 6.50 -20.76 -13.64
CA ASN A 258 5.22 -21.11 -14.26
C ASN A 258 4.58 -19.95 -15.03
N VAL A 259 4.86 -18.70 -14.62
CA VAL A 259 4.39 -17.48 -15.29
C VAL A 259 5.18 -17.25 -16.59
N GLU A 260 6.50 -17.44 -16.57
CA GLU A 260 7.39 -17.31 -17.73
C GLU A 260 6.96 -18.23 -18.89
N LYS A 261 6.51 -19.45 -18.59
CA LYS A 261 6.01 -20.41 -19.61
C LYS A 261 4.82 -19.89 -20.41
N ARG A 262 4.05 -18.91 -19.89
CA ARG A 262 2.83 -18.39 -20.54
C ARG A 262 2.98 -16.98 -21.09
N HIS A 263 3.77 -16.14 -20.42
CA HIS A 263 3.94 -14.73 -20.79
C HIS A 263 5.26 -14.45 -21.52
N GLY A 264 6.11 -15.45 -21.69
CA GLY A 264 7.45 -15.29 -22.26
C GLY A 264 8.51 -15.11 -21.17
N SER A 265 9.77 -15.14 -21.59
CA SER A 265 10.92 -14.86 -20.71
C SER A 265 10.88 -13.41 -20.24
N ASP A 266 11.09 -13.19 -18.95
CA ASP A 266 11.12 -11.87 -18.29
C ASP A 266 9.85 -11.00 -18.51
N PRO A 267 8.67 -11.45 -18.03
CA PRO A 267 7.47 -10.66 -18.18
C PRO A 267 7.53 -9.41 -17.30
N HIS A 268 7.36 -8.22 -17.91
CA HIS A 268 7.29 -6.92 -17.23
C HIS A 268 6.28 -6.80 -16.07
N CYS A 269 5.42 -7.80 -15.88
CA CYS A 269 4.48 -7.87 -14.77
C CYS A 269 5.03 -8.53 -13.50
N VAL A 270 6.22 -9.12 -13.56
CA VAL A 270 6.96 -9.62 -12.40
C VAL A 270 7.53 -8.40 -11.69
N VAL A 271 7.00 -8.14 -10.49
CA VAL A 271 7.48 -7.05 -9.62
C VAL A 271 7.70 -7.49 -8.17
N ILE A 272 7.60 -8.79 -7.92
CA ILE A 272 7.74 -9.39 -6.58
C ILE A 272 9.19 -9.44 -6.14
N ASP A 273 10.11 -9.59 -7.09
CA ASP A 273 11.55 -9.41 -6.95
C ASP A 273 11.89 -8.02 -6.40
N GLU A 274 11.25 -6.95 -6.89
CA GLU A 274 11.57 -5.63 -6.33
C GLU A 274 11.06 -5.48 -4.89
N ALA A 275 9.92 -6.09 -4.58
CA ALA A 275 9.43 -6.10 -3.20
C ALA A 275 10.30 -6.93 -2.26
N ILE A 276 10.82 -8.06 -2.73
CA ILE A 276 11.79 -8.88 -1.98
C ILE A 276 13.03 -8.05 -1.68
N GLY A 277 13.60 -7.38 -2.68
CA GLY A 277 14.76 -6.51 -2.51
C GLY A 277 14.53 -5.40 -1.49
N MET A 278 13.40 -4.69 -1.60
CA MET A 278 13.01 -3.66 -0.62
C MET A 278 12.79 -4.21 0.79
N TRP A 279 12.14 -5.37 0.94
CA TRP A 279 11.92 -5.99 2.25
C TRP A 279 13.22 -6.44 2.90
N LEU A 280 14.23 -6.87 2.14
CA LEU A 280 15.55 -7.18 2.67
C LEU A 280 16.24 -5.94 3.26
N ILE A 281 16.12 -4.78 2.60
CA ILE A 281 16.63 -3.51 3.13
C ILE A 281 15.89 -3.14 4.42
N LEU A 282 14.56 -3.19 4.40
CA LEU A 282 13.72 -2.85 5.56
C LEU A 282 13.85 -3.82 6.72
N ALA A 283 14.27 -5.07 6.47
CA ALA A 283 14.50 -6.05 7.51
C ALA A 283 15.74 -5.78 8.36
N LEU A 284 16.59 -4.80 7.99
CA LEU A 284 17.84 -4.53 8.69
C LEU A 284 17.59 -3.78 10.02
N PRO A 285 17.85 -4.39 11.19
CA PRO A 285 17.52 -3.77 12.48
C PRO A 285 18.35 -2.55 12.84
N THR A 286 19.53 -2.40 12.23
CA THR A 286 20.45 -1.30 12.52
C THR A 286 19.99 0.01 11.90
N ILE A 287 19.16 -0.02 10.85
CA ILE A 287 18.67 1.16 10.14
C ILE A 287 17.26 1.49 10.65
N PRO A 288 17.06 2.64 11.31
CA PRO A 288 15.74 3.07 11.75
C PRO A 288 14.77 3.23 10.57
N HIS A 289 13.51 2.86 10.75
CA HIS A 289 12.42 3.09 9.78
C HIS A 289 11.93 4.54 9.79
N THR A 290 12.84 5.53 9.80
CA THR A 290 12.48 6.93 9.59
C THR A 290 12.29 7.21 8.10
N LEU A 291 11.50 8.23 7.77
CA LEU A 291 11.29 8.64 6.37
C LEU A 291 12.61 8.90 5.63
N PHE A 292 13.61 9.44 6.32
CA PHE A 292 14.95 9.68 5.78
C PHE A 292 15.62 8.39 5.30
N TRP A 293 15.71 7.39 6.17
CA TRP A 293 16.35 6.12 5.85
C TRP A 293 15.55 5.29 4.84
N ILE A 294 14.22 5.27 4.95
CA ILE A 294 13.36 4.59 3.97
C ILE A 294 13.55 5.21 2.57
N SER A 295 13.60 6.55 2.47
CA SER A 295 13.81 7.23 1.19
C SER A 295 15.18 6.93 0.59
N ILE A 296 16.23 6.96 1.42
CA ILE A 296 17.59 6.61 0.97
C ILE A 296 17.65 5.16 0.50
N GLY A 297 17.10 4.22 1.27
CA GLY A 297 17.06 2.80 0.92
C GLY A 297 16.32 2.57 -0.40
N PHE A 298 15.17 3.20 -0.58
CA PHE A 298 14.40 3.15 -1.82
C PHE A 298 15.20 3.68 -3.02
N VAL A 299 15.82 4.86 -2.90
CA VAL A 299 16.59 5.48 -3.98
C VAL A 299 17.82 4.64 -4.34
N LEU A 300 18.57 4.16 -3.34
CA LEU A 300 19.74 3.32 -3.56
C LEU A 300 19.36 2.00 -4.22
N PHE A 301 18.28 1.36 -3.75
CA PHE A 301 17.77 0.12 -4.34
C PHE A 301 17.47 0.29 -5.83
N ARG A 302 16.67 1.31 -6.17
CA ARG A 302 16.33 1.59 -7.57
C ARG A 302 17.56 1.96 -8.40
N LEU A 303 18.53 2.68 -7.82
CA LEU A 303 19.77 3.02 -8.50
C LEU A 303 20.56 1.77 -8.86
N PHE A 304 20.74 0.83 -7.94
CA PHE A 304 21.49 -0.40 -8.18
C PHE A 304 20.76 -1.38 -9.09
N ASP A 305 19.43 -1.49 -8.96
CA ASP A 305 18.58 -2.30 -9.85
C ASP A 305 18.62 -1.77 -11.30
N ILE A 306 18.60 -0.45 -11.51
CA ILE A 306 18.67 0.13 -12.86
C ILE A 306 20.10 0.08 -13.43
N TRP A 307 21.12 0.33 -12.59
CA TRP A 307 22.51 0.41 -13.04
C TRP A 307 23.17 -0.95 -13.25
N LYS A 308 22.78 -1.96 -12.47
CA LYS A 308 23.28 -3.34 -12.50
C LYS A 308 24.82 -3.45 -12.52
N PRO A 309 25.54 -2.86 -11.54
CA PRO A 309 27.00 -3.00 -11.45
C PRO A 309 27.41 -4.45 -11.23
N PHE A 310 28.64 -4.82 -11.60
CA PHE A 310 29.15 -6.17 -11.36
C PHE A 310 29.08 -6.53 -9.86
N PRO A 311 28.56 -7.72 -9.48
CA PRO A 311 28.20 -8.87 -10.31
C PRO A 311 26.72 -8.94 -10.73
N ILE A 312 25.89 -7.93 -10.45
CA ILE A 312 24.47 -7.90 -10.81
C ILE A 312 24.29 -8.11 -12.32
N GLY A 313 24.92 -7.26 -13.14
CA GLY A 313 24.82 -7.37 -14.60
C GLY A 313 25.38 -8.68 -15.18
N TRP A 314 26.19 -9.43 -14.44
CA TRP A 314 26.68 -10.74 -14.85
C TRP A 314 25.59 -11.83 -14.73
N LEU A 315 24.67 -11.69 -13.77
CA LEU A 315 23.56 -12.64 -13.57
C LEU A 315 22.60 -12.68 -14.77
N ASN A 316 22.46 -11.57 -15.51
CA ASN A 316 21.62 -11.49 -16.72
C ASN A 316 21.96 -12.50 -17.82
N ASN A 317 23.16 -13.09 -17.78
CA ASN A 317 23.54 -14.14 -18.72
C ASN A 317 22.86 -15.49 -18.43
N HIS A 318 22.15 -15.61 -17.32
CA HIS A 318 21.45 -16.81 -16.88
C HIS A 318 19.94 -16.58 -16.91
N SER A 319 19.20 -17.54 -17.44
CA SER A 319 17.74 -17.48 -17.50
C SER A 319 17.09 -18.26 -16.37
N GLY A 320 16.00 -17.73 -15.81
CA GLY A 320 15.09 -18.44 -14.92
C GLY A 320 14.82 -17.70 -13.62
N ALA A 321 13.71 -18.06 -12.98
CA ALA A 321 13.16 -17.40 -11.78
C ALA A 321 14.16 -17.12 -10.64
N LEU A 322 15.15 -17.99 -10.43
CA LEU A 322 16.16 -17.82 -9.38
C LEU A 322 17.09 -16.65 -9.70
N TRP A 323 17.45 -16.48 -10.97
CA TRP A 323 18.35 -15.42 -11.43
C TRP A 323 17.67 -14.05 -11.45
N VAL A 324 16.38 -14.02 -11.81
CA VAL A 324 15.54 -12.83 -11.74
C VAL A 324 15.51 -12.27 -10.33
N ILE A 325 15.18 -13.11 -9.33
CA ILE A 325 15.17 -12.65 -7.92
C ILE A 325 16.59 -12.34 -7.42
N ALA A 326 17.61 -13.09 -7.85
CA ALA A 326 18.99 -12.88 -7.39
C ALA A 326 19.57 -11.51 -7.80
N ASP A 327 19.15 -10.96 -8.95
CA ASP A 327 19.51 -9.61 -9.41
C ASP A 327 19.11 -8.57 -8.35
N ASP A 328 17.83 -8.51 -8.00
CA ASP A 328 17.26 -7.58 -7.03
C ASP A 328 17.78 -7.80 -5.61
N VAL A 329 17.99 -9.06 -5.21
CA VAL A 329 18.60 -9.40 -3.91
C VAL A 329 20.02 -8.84 -3.82
N LEU A 330 20.81 -8.91 -4.90
CA LEU A 330 22.13 -8.29 -4.94
C LEU A 330 22.03 -6.76 -4.92
N ALA A 331 21.10 -6.15 -5.67
CA ALA A 331 20.86 -4.71 -5.61
C ALA A 331 20.50 -4.23 -4.19
N ALA A 332 19.69 -5.01 -3.46
CA ALA A 332 19.39 -4.78 -2.06
C ALA A 332 20.63 -4.89 -1.17
N PHE A 333 21.49 -5.88 -1.41
CA PHE A 333 22.75 -6.03 -0.66
C PHE A 333 23.69 -4.84 -0.86
N TYR A 334 23.86 -4.35 -2.09
CA TYR A 334 24.62 -3.12 -2.35
C TYR A 334 24.03 -1.90 -1.63
N SER A 335 22.71 -1.77 -1.65
CA SER A 335 22.00 -0.70 -0.96
C SER A 335 22.26 -0.74 0.54
N ILE A 336 22.17 -1.92 1.16
CA ILE A 336 22.45 -2.14 2.59
C ILE A 336 23.87 -1.73 2.93
N ILE A 337 24.87 -2.14 2.14
CA ILE A 337 26.28 -1.77 2.38
C ILE A 337 26.44 -0.25 2.38
N VAL A 338 25.89 0.43 1.37
CA VAL A 338 25.99 1.90 1.28
C VAL A 338 25.27 2.58 2.45
N MET A 339 24.10 2.09 2.85
CA MET A 339 23.38 2.64 4.00
C MET A 339 24.13 2.44 5.32
N LEU A 340 24.76 1.28 5.53
CA LEU A 340 25.58 1.01 6.70
C LEU A 340 26.83 1.92 6.74
N LEU A 341 27.47 2.14 5.60
CA LEU A 341 28.60 3.08 5.49
C LEU A 341 28.16 4.51 5.77
N LEU A 342 27.00 4.92 5.26
CA LEU A 342 26.42 6.24 5.53
C LEU A 342 26.10 6.41 7.02
N GLN A 343 25.49 5.39 7.64
CA GLN A 343 25.19 5.38 9.07
C GLN A 343 26.46 5.50 9.91
N PHE A 344 27.49 4.73 9.57
CA PHE A 344 28.79 4.80 10.23
C PHE A 344 29.43 6.18 10.07
N ALA A 345 29.40 6.76 8.86
CA ALA A 345 29.94 8.09 8.61
C ALA A 345 29.22 9.19 9.41
N ILE A 346 27.88 9.10 9.54
CA ILE A 346 27.09 10.01 10.36
C ILE A 346 27.45 9.86 11.84
N MET A 347 27.58 8.62 12.33
CA MET A 347 27.92 8.33 13.73
C MET A 347 29.32 8.82 14.14
N VAL A 348 30.30 8.72 13.23
CA VAL A 348 31.70 9.09 13.50
C VAL A 348 31.97 10.57 13.23
N SER A 349 31.09 11.28 12.53
CA SER A 349 31.30 12.69 12.15
C SER A 349 30.93 13.67 13.28
N PRO A 350 31.90 14.37 13.89
CA PRO A 350 31.62 15.36 14.94
C PRO A 350 30.88 16.61 14.42
N ILE A 351 30.83 16.80 13.09
CA ILE A 351 30.20 17.95 12.42
C ILE A 351 28.73 17.69 12.11
N VAL A 352 28.35 16.43 11.90
CA VAL A 352 27.01 16.04 11.39
C VAL A 352 26.03 15.76 12.54
N ILE A 353 26.53 15.31 13.69
CA ILE A 353 25.73 15.00 14.89
C ILE A 353 24.76 16.14 15.29
N PRO A 354 25.15 17.43 15.29
CA PRO A 354 24.24 18.51 15.68
C PRO A 354 23.09 18.78 14.69
N TYR A 355 23.23 18.40 13.42
CA TYR A 355 22.28 18.76 12.34
C TYR A 355 21.27 17.66 12.00
N ILE A 356 21.60 16.38 12.26
CA ILE A 356 20.75 15.23 11.88
C ILE A 356 20.03 14.61 13.10
N GLN A 357 20.29 15.08 14.32
CA GLN A 357 19.61 14.58 15.54
C GLN A 357 18.07 14.69 15.51
N HIS A 358 17.50 15.56 14.68
CA HIS A 358 16.05 15.69 14.50
C HIS A 358 15.47 14.84 13.36
N LEU A 359 16.32 14.19 12.54
CA LEU A 359 15.93 13.39 11.36
C LEU A 359 16.21 11.88 11.53
N LEU A 360 17.06 11.52 12.51
CA LEU A 360 17.27 10.17 13.04
C LEU A 360 16.19 9.83 14.07
#